data_AF-A0A841ESH7-F1
#
_entry.id   AF-A0A841ESH7-F1
#
_cell.length_a   1.000
_cell.length_b   1.000
_cell.length_c   1.000
_cell.angle_alpha   90.00
_cell.angle_beta   90.00
_cell.angle_gamma   90.00
#
_symmetry.space_group_name_H-M   'P 1'
#
loop_
_entity.id
_entity.type
_entity.pdbx_description
1 polymer ?
#
loop_
_entity_poly.entity_id
_entity_poly.type
_entity_poly.pdbx_seq_one_letter_code
_entity_poly.pdbx_strand_id
1 'polypeptide(L)'
;MKLFIHDLMSFFDKLKYVFRGNTPTIENTNIAIPIAEEVSSNETLVTVTQPAPTFLHPISDQPDWLINEDILRDEGVIFGLSGSNPEEKVSIIRHYFSQQTAETDKVIAQHQEEIGELNYWINEKESLVKEIELQIQTLKNQEFTEQHHLLRTVVGLTLATGIAVGNYYLIRESLQGQFQESTFIALGVFLAGMFNLFGRISFLHDESKESTWKRLLEEVGMPLAASFFVFAQIYASKPPLQAWALFAFIFFLFMFSGKLFLGNLTIFKDDFSIFQKRNQLYKDKIKKVAEWEADIEKHKAEIEKYRQKKQDILPELTRLSTINLKLKAQRDMLIKVFESEYHLAQNYRNKLNNNQVKTILGEEEL
;
A
#
# COMPACT_ATOMS: atom_id res chain seq x y z
N MET A 1 5.72 -44.19 -20.74
CA MET A 1 5.82 -42.71 -20.79
C MET A 1 4.75 -41.98 -19.99
N LYS A 2 3.50 -42.48 -19.88
CA LYS A 2 2.44 -41.85 -19.05
C LYS A 2 2.60 -42.03 -17.52
N LEU A 3 3.21 -43.12 -17.04
CA LEU A 3 3.40 -43.32 -15.58
C LEU A 3 4.49 -42.42 -14.96
N PHE A 4 5.51 -42.01 -15.72
CA PHE A 4 6.65 -41.25 -15.18
C PHE A 4 6.32 -39.78 -14.91
N ILE A 5 5.29 -39.24 -15.57
CA ILE A 5 4.84 -37.85 -15.41
C ILE A 5 3.96 -37.69 -14.16
N HIS A 6 3.22 -38.75 -13.78
CA HIS A 6 2.32 -38.72 -12.63
C HIS A 6 3.08 -38.78 -11.29
N ASP A 7 4.17 -39.54 -11.24
CA ASP A 7 5.01 -39.62 -10.03
C ASP A 7 5.86 -38.36 -9.79
N LEU A 8 6.28 -37.67 -10.87
CA LEU A 8 7.01 -36.41 -10.74
C LEU A 8 6.11 -35.30 -10.14
N MET A 9 4.84 -35.27 -10.53
CA MET A 9 3.87 -34.27 -10.09
C MET A 9 3.49 -34.44 -8.61
N SER A 10 3.39 -35.69 -8.13
CA SER A 10 3.14 -36.05 -6.72
C SER A 10 4.30 -35.67 -5.78
N PHE A 11 5.55 -35.70 -6.28
CA PHE A 11 6.72 -35.37 -5.48
C PHE A 11 6.84 -33.85 -5.21
N PHE A 12 6.44 -33.00 -6.18
CA PHE A 12 6.46 -31.54 -6.02
C PHE A 12 5.38 -31.03 -5.06
N ASP A 13 4.22 -31.68 -4.99
CA ASP A 13 3.15 -31.29 -4.08
C ASP A 13 3.49 -31.59 -2.60
N LYS A 14 4.28 -32.64 -2.35
CA LYS A 14 4.76 -32.97 -0.99
C LYS A 14 5.83 -32.01 -0.48
N LEU A 15 6.63 -31.40 -1.36
CA LEU A 15 7.66 -30.45 -0.97
C LEU A 15 7.08 -29.09 -0.53
N LYS A 16 5.87 -28.75 -1.01
CA LYS A 16 5.22 -27.46 -0.76
C LYS A 16 4.64 -27.34 0.66
N TYR A 17 4.40 -28.46 1.34
CA TYR A 17 3.85 -28.49 2.69
C TYR A 17 4.89 -28.29 3.80
N VAL A 18 6.19 -28.45 3.50
CA VAL A 18 7.28 -28.38 4.49
C VAL A 18 7.75 -26.93 4.74
N PHE A 19 7.39 -25.97 3.88
CA PHE A 19 7.91 -24.59 3.93
C PHE A 19 6.93 -23.52 4.44
N ARG A 20 5.82 -23.92 5.09
CA ARG A 20 4.92 -22.97 5.79
C ARG A 20 5.18 -23.03 7.30
N GLY A 21 6.09 -22.20 7.77
CA GLY A 21 6.38 -22.04 9.19
C GLY A 21 6.98 -20.68 9.52
N ASN A 22 6.20 -19.90 10.27
CA ASN A 22 6.56 -18.78 11.15
C ASN A 22 6.73 -17.37 10.56
N THR A 23 5.70 -16.57 10.80
CA THR A 23 5.67 -15.10 10.83
C THR A 23 6.35 -14.56 12.09
N PRO A 24 7.13 -13.46 12.01
CA PRO A 24 7.45 -12.63 13.16
C PRO A 24 6.60 -11.36 13.20
N THR A 25 6.19 -11.05 14.43
CA THR A 25 5.47 -9.86 14.92
C THR A 25 6.33 -8.59 14.77
N ILE A 26 5.74 -7.45 14.40
CA ILE A 26 6.40 -6.14 14.37
C ILE A 26 5.80 -5.27 15.47
N GLU A 27 6.70 -4.74 16.33
CA GLU A 27 6.43 -3.77 17.38
C GLU A 27 6.19 -2.35 16.81
N ASN A 28 5.21 -1.66 17.37
CA ASN A 28 4.86 -0.28 17.04
C ASN A 28 5.69 0.70 17.87
N THR A 29 6.39 1.63 17.21
CA THR A 29 7.02 2.78 17.85
C THR A 29 6.37 4.07 17.35
N ASN A 30 5.71 4.78 18.26
CA ASN A 30 5.11 6.09 18.07
C ASN A 30 6.16 7.17 17.76
N ILE A 31 5.88 8.03 16.78
CA ILE A 31 6.53 9.33 16.63
C ILE A 31 5.43 10.37 16.37
N ALA A 32 5.31 11.31 17.31
CA ALA A 32 4.42 12.48 17.24
C ALA A 32 5.24 13.72 16.91
N ILE A 33 4.84 14.51 15.91
CA ILE A 33 5.21 15.95 15.77
C ILE A 33 4.12 16.68 14.92
N PRO A 34 4.08 18.01 14.82
CA PRO A 34 3.03 18.86 15.39
C PRO A 34 2.17 19.58 14.32
N ILE A 35 1.06 20.16 14.76
CA ILE A 35 0.16 20.97 13.93
C ILE A 35 0.62 22.44 13.99
N ALA A 36 0.83 23.05 12.83
CA ALA A 36 0.96 24.50 12.66
C ALA A 36 -0.24 25.00 11.83
N GLU A 37 -0.98 25.94 12.40
CA GLU A 37 -2.04 26.72 11.77
C GLU A 37 -1.45 27.75 10.80
N GLU A 38 -2.07 27.89 9.62
CA GLU A 38 -2.12 29.17 8.91
C GLU A 38 -3.51 29.35 8.29
N VAL A 39 -4.22 30.34 8.83
CA VAL A 39 -5.51 30.84 8.35
C VAL A 39 -5.24 31.86 7.25
N SER A 40 -5.76 31.62 6.05
CA SER A 40 -5.82 32.63 4.98
C SER A 40 -7.28 32.86 4.58
N SER A 41 -7.78 34.01 5.01
CA SER A 41 -9.09 34.57 4.71
C SER A 41 -9.08 35.27 3.36
N ASN A 42 -9.97 34.86 2.45
CA ASN A 42 -10.43 35.71 1.34
C ASN A 42 -11.96 35.66 1.31
N GLU A 43 -12.58 36.75 1.73
CA GLU A 43 -14.00 37.03 1.58
C GLU A 43 -14.31 37.36 0.12
N THR A 44 -15.38 36.78 -0.42
CA THR A 44 -16.07 37.37 -1.56
C THR A 44 -17.56 37.32 -1.27
N LEU A 45 -18.12 38.51 -1.11
CA LEU A 45 -19.51 38.80 -0.78
C LEU A 45 -20.42 38.37 -1.94
N VAL A 46 -21.33 37.43 -1.72
CA VAL A 46 -22.46 37.19 -2.62
C VAL A 46 -23.75 37.38 -1.82
N THR A 47 -24.41 38.51 -2.07
CA THR A 47 -25.73 38.85 -1.56
C THR A 47 -26.78 38.02 -2.31
N VAL A 48 -27.32 36.98 -1.66
CA VAL A 48 -28.55 36.31 -2.09
C VAL A 48 -29.67 36.69 -1.14
N THR A 49 -30.61 37.48 -1.64
CA THR A 49 -31.86 37.83 -0.96
C THR A 49 -32.90 36.76 -1.28
N GLN A 50 -33.18 35.85 -0.35
CA GLN A 50 -34.35 34.95 -0.35
C GLN A 50 -34.74 34.59 1.09
N PRO A 51 -36.00 34.20 1.34
CA PRO A 51 -36.73 34.53 2.56
C PRO A 51 -36.25 33.71 3.75
N ALA A 52 -36.21 34.37 4.91
CA ALA A 52 -35.92 33.75 6.19
C ALA A 52 -36.87 32.56 6.42
N PRO A 53 -36.37 31.36 6.74
CA PRO A 53 -37.25 30.31 7.21
C PRO A 53 -37.81 30.72 8.57
N THR A 54 -39.13 30.59 8.67
CA THR A 54 -39.92 30.79 9.87
C THR A 54 -39.58 29.71 10.90
N PHE A 55 -38.50 29.93 11.65
CA PHE A 55 -38.25 29.28 12.95
C PHE A 55 -38.30 30.32 14.07
N LEU A 56 -39.25 31.25 13.98
CA LEU A 56 -39.56 32.17 15.05
C LEU A 56 -40.71 31.56 15.85
N HIS A 57 -40.39 30.84 16.91
CA HIS A 57 -41.36 30.67 17.99
C HIS A 57 -41.56 32.06 18.62
N PRO A 58 -42.77 32.64 18.57
CA PRO A 58 -43.03 33.87 19.30
C PRO A 58 -42.95 33.55 20.80
N ILE A 59 -41.94 34.09 21.47
CA ILE A 59 -41.87 34.09 22.93
C ILE A 59 -43.06 34.95 23.38
N SER A 60 -44.11 34.34 23.92
CA SER A 60 -45.41 34.99 24.09
C SER A 60 -45.51 35.97 25.26
N ASP A 61 -44.39 36.51 25.76
CA ASP A 61 -44.32 37.57 26.77
C ASP A 61 -42.99 38.32 26.63
N GLN A 62 -42.75 38.90 25.46
CA GLN A 62 -41.57 39.75 25.23
C GLN A 62 -41.88 41.19 25.67
N PRO A 63 -41.02 41.85 26.47
CA PRO A 63 -41.20 43.25 26.79
C PRO A 63 -41.02 44.16 25.57
N ASP A 64 -41.91 45.14 25.39
CA ASP A 64 -41.90 46.06 24.25
C ASP A 64 -40.58 46.82 24.08
N TRP A 65 -39.88 47.07 25.19
CA TRP A 65 -38.57 47.73 25.21
C TRP A 65 -37.44 46.92 24.57
N LEU A 66 -37.60 45.62 24.36
CA LEU A 66 -36.58 44.78 23.70
C LEU A 66 -36.74 44.76 22.17
N ILE A 67 -37.93 45.12 21.68
CA ILE A 67 -38.27 45.17 20.25
C ILE A 67 -38.01 46.57 19.70
N ASN A 68 -38.26 47.61 20.50
CA ASN A 68 -38.11 49.00 20.10
C ASN A 68 -36.85 49.63 20.72
N GLU A 69 -35.91 50.05 19.87
CA GLU A 69 -34.69 50.72 20.27
C GLU A 69 -34.96 52.03 21.04
N ASP A 70 -35.99 52.80 20.66
CA ASP A 70 -36.30 54.08 21.32
C ASP A 70 -36.74 53.84 22.77
N ILE A 71 -37.55 52.81 23.00
CA ILE A 71 -37.99 52.43 24.35
C ILE A 71 -36.81 51.86 25.15
N LEU A 72 -35.89 51.12 24.51
CA LEU A 72 -34.67 50.64 25.17
C LEU A 72 -33.77 51.80 25.62
N ARG A 73 -33.69 52.87 24.82
CA ARG A 73 -32.95 54.08 25.17
C ARG A 73 -33.57 54.78 26.38
N ASP A 74 -34.89 54.94 26.38
CA ASP A 74 -35.63 55.52 27.51
C ASP A 74 -35.43 54.71 28.79
N GLU A 75 -35.50 53.37 28.70
CA GLU A 75 -35.18 52.47 29.81
C GLU A 75 -33.73 52.64 30.30
N GLY A 76 -32.78 52.83 29.39
CA GLY A 76 -31.39 53.15 29.72
C GLY A 76 -31.28 54.44 30.53
N VAL A 77 -31.98 55.50 30.12
CA VAL A 77 -32.02 56.79 30.82
C VAL A 77 -32.64 56.65 32.21
N ILE A 78 -33.80 55.98 32.31
CA ILE A 78 -34.52 55.77 33.57
C ILE A 78 -33.64 54.99 34.56
N PHE A 79 -33.00 53.91 34.11
CA PHE A 79 -32.08 53.11 34.95
C PHE A 79 -30.85 53.93 35.39
N GLY A 80 -30.30 54.77 34.52
CA GLY A 80 -29.17 55.64 34.85
C GLY A 80 -29.53 56.71 35.89
N LEU A 81 -30.72 57.29 35.78
CA LEU A 81 -31.25 58.26 36.74
C LEU A 81 -31.64 57.61 38.07
N SER A 82 -32.22 56.40 38.06
CA SER A 82 -32.58 55.65 39.28
C SER A 82 -31.34 55.12 40.02
N GLY A 83 -30.23 54.88 39.32
CA GLY A 83 -29.00 54.32 39.87
C GLY A 83 -29.10 52.83 40.16
N SER A 84 -30.05 52.17 39.50
CA SER A 84 -30.18 50.72 39.47
C SER A 84 -28.98 50.10 38.77
N ASN A 85 -28.67 48.84 39.09
CA ASN A 85 -27.59 48.12 38.44
C ASN A 85 -27.95 47.80 36.97
N PRO A 86 -27.17 48.25 35.96
CA PRO A 86 -27.46 47.99 34.55
C PRO A 86 -27.33 46.51 34.18
N GLU A 87 -26.57 45.72 34.95
CA GLU A 87 -26.33 44.30 34.67
C GLU A 87 -27.61 43.46 34.63
N GLU A 88 -28.63 43.82 35.41
CA GLU A 88 -29.90 43.11 35.42
C GLU A 88 -30.57 43.16 34.04
N LYS A 89 -30.69 44.34 33.43
CA LYS A 89 -31.27 44.52 32.09
C LYS A 89 -30.38 43.94 31.00
N VAL A 90 -29.06 44.13 31.09
CA VAL A 90 -28.11 43.51 30.16
C VAL A 90 -28.23 41.98 30.19
N SER A 91 -28.41 41.38 31.37
CA SER A 91 -28.59 39.93 31.51
C SER A 91 -29.88 39.43 30.85
N ILE A 92 -30.98 40.20 30.93
CA ILE A 92 -32.24 39.88 30.26
C ILE A 92 -32.07 39.91 28.74
N ILE A 93 -31.41 40.94 28.20
CA ILE A 93 -31.10 41.04 26.76
C ILE A 93 -30.27 39.82 26.33
N ARG A 94 -29.20 39.49 27.08
CA ARG A 94 -28.36 38.33 26.78
C ARG A 94 -29.15 37.02 26.82
N HIS A 95 -30.02 36.85 27.82
CA HIS A 95 -30.82 35.65 27.99
C HIS A 95 -31.81 35.46 26.83
N TYR A 96 -32.49 36.53 26.42
CA TYR A 96 -33.42 36.49 25.28
C TYR A 96 -32.74 36.01 24.00
N PHE A 97 -31.61 36.63 23.62
CA PHE A 97 -30.89 36.22 22.42
C PHE A 97 -30.26 34.83 22.58
N SER A 98 -29.85 34.44 23.79
CA SER A 98 -29.37 33.08 24.06
C SER A 98 -30.45 32.03 23.86
N GLN A 99 -31.70 32.29 24.25
CA GLN A 99 -32.81 31.38 23.97
C GLN A 99 -33.11 31.33 22.47
N GLN A 100 -33.10 32.50 21.81
CA GLN A 100 -33.37 32.59 20.37
C GLN A 100 -32.30 31.89 19.52
N THR A 101 -31.03 31.89 19.94
CA THR A 101 -29.95 31.21 19.21
C THR A 101 -29.74 29.76 19.66
N ALA A 102 -30.30 29.30 20.78
CA ALA A 102 -30.00 27.98 21.37
C ALA A 102 -30.18 26.81 20.39
N GLU A 103 -31.31 26.75 19.67
CA GLU A 103 -31.56 25.69 18.69
C GLU A 103 -30.61 25.77 17.49
N THR A 104 -30.36 27.00 17.00
CA THR A 104 -29.46 27.23 15.87
C THR A 104 -28.00 26.93 16.24
N ASP A 105 -27.54 27.32 17.42
CA ASP A 105 -26.22 27.02 17.97
C ASP A 105 -26.02 25.49 18.08
N LYS A 106 -27.05 24.75 18.51
CA LYS A 106 -27.01 23.28 18.58
C LYS A 106 -26.85 22.64 17.19
N VAL A 107 -27.62 23.09 16.20
CA VAL A 107 -27.52 22.57 14.83
C VAL A 107 -26.18 22.92 14.18
N ILE A 108 -25.67 24.14 14.42
CA ILE A 108 -24.32 24.55 13.98
C ILE A 108 -23.27 23.61 14.57
N ALA A 109 -23.32 23.35 15.88
CA ALA A 109 -22.36 22.47 16.54
C ALA A 109 -22.43 21.04 15.99
N GLN A 110 -23.62 20.50 15.76
CA GLN A 110 -23.81 19.17 15.15
C GLN A 110 -23.22 19.10 13.74
N HIS A 111 -23.47 20.09 12.88
CA HIS A 111 -22.91 20.11 11.54
C HIS A 111 -21.39 20.34 11.53
N GLN A 112 -20.85 21.10 12.49
CA GLN A 112 -19.40 21.25 12.66
C GLN A 112 -18.74 19.93 13.09
N GLU A 113 -19.37 19.19 14.01
CA GLU A 113 -18.93 17.86 14.42
C GLU A 113 -18.97 16.88 13.24
N GLU A 114 -20.08 16.85 12.49
CA GLU A 114 -20.24 16.02 11.29
C GLU A 114 -19.18 16.34 10.23
N ILE A 115 -18.87 17.62 9.99
CA ILE A 115 -17.78 18.02 9.08
C ILE A 115 -16.42 17.56 9.63
N GLY A 116 -16.21 17.63 10.94
CA GLY A 116 -15.01 17.12 11.61
C GLY A 116 -14.81 15.63 11.37
N GLU A 117 -15.87 14.82 11.57
CA GLU A 117 -15.87 13.39 11.28
C GLU A 117 -15.61 13.11 9.79
N LEU A 118 -16.30 13.82 8.88
CA LEU A 118 -16.08 13.66 7.44
C LEU A 118 -14.64 13.97 7.04
N ASN A 119 -14.02 15.01 7.62
CA ASN A 119 -12.62 15.32 7.37
C ASN A 119 -11.68 14.23 7.91
N TYR A 120 -11.98 13.66 9.07
CA TYR A 120 -11.24 12.52 9.61
C TYR A 120 -11.27 11.33 8.63
N TRP A 121 -12.46 10.94 8.16
CA TRP A 121 -12.61 9.84 7.20
C TRP A 121 -11.92 10.11 5.87
N ILE A 122 -11.98 11.35 5.36
CA ILE A 122 -11.25 11.76 4.15
C ILE A 122 -9.75 11.58 4.35
N ASN A 123 -9.19 12.09 5.45
CA ASN A 123 -7.76 12.01 5.74
C ASN A 123 -7.27 10.57 5.91
N GLU A 124 -8.03 9.73 6.60
CA GLU A 124 -7.71 8.31 6.76
C GLU A 124 -7.68 7.59 5.41
N LYS A 125 -8.65 7.86 4.53
CA LYS A 125 -8.68 7.23 3.20
C LYS A 125 -7.59 7.75 2.29
N GLU A 126 -7.27 9.04 2.37
CA GLU A 126 -6.16 9.63 1.62
C GLU A 126 -4.80 9.07 2.06
N SER A 127 -4.60 8.77 3.35
CA SER A 127 -3.36 8.13 3.82
C SER A 127 -3.25 6.69 3.31
N LEU A 128 -4.34 5.92 3.31
CA LEU A 128 -4.38 4.57 2.73
C LEU A 128 -4.06 4.57 1.24
N VAL A 129 -4.62 5.52 0.47
CA VAL A 129 -4.29 5.66 -0.96
C VAL A 129 -2.80 5.91 -1.16
N LYS A 130 -2.20 6.85 -0.38
CA LYS A 130 -0.77 7.13 -0.46
C LYS A 130 0.09 5.92 -0.09
N GLU A 131 -0.31 5.16 0.92
CA GLU A 131 0.40 3.94 1.33
C GLU A 131 0.39 2.90 0.20
N ILE A 132 -0.77 2.65 -0.41
CA ILE A 132 -0.90 1.70 -1.52
C ILE A 132 -0.10 2.19 -2.75
N GLU A 133 -0.12 3.49 -3.05
CA GLU A 133 0.70 4.07 -4.13
C GLU A 133 2.20 3.86 -3.89
N LEU A 134 2.68 4.01 -2.65
CA LEU A 134 4.06 3.69 -2.28
C LEU A 134 4.37 2.20 -2.45
N GLN A 135 3.45 1.32 -2.07
CA GLN A 135 3.58 -0.13 -2.28
C GLN A 135 3.65 -0.49 -3.77
N ILE A 136 2.85 0.15 -4.62
CA ILE A 136 2.93 0.01 -6.08
C ILE A 136 4.31 0.47 -6.60
N GLN A 137 4.79 1.63 -6.16
CA GLN A 137 6.10 2.14 -6.60
C GLN A 137 7.25 1.25 -6.16
N THR A 138 7.25 0.76 -4.92
CA THR A 138 8.27 -0.16 -4.42
C THR A 138 8.27 -1.49 -5.19
N LEU A 139 7.10 -2.09 -5.47
CA LEU A 139 7.02 -3.27 -6.33
C LEU A 139 7.47 -2.99 -7.76
N LYS A 140 7.15 -1.81 -8.31
CA LYS A 140 7.56 -1.42 -9.66
C LYS A 140 9.08 -1.31 -9.76
N ASN A 141 9.70 -0.66 -8.78
CA ASN A 141 11.15 -0.44 -8.69
C ASN A 141 11.94 -1.69 -8.30
N GLN A 142 11.28 -2.76 -7.85
CA GLN A 142 11.94 -4.03 -7.55
C GLN A 142 12.41 -4.72 -8.83
N GLU A 143 13.61 -4.40 -9.31
CA GLU A 143 14.20 -5.08 -10.46
C GLU A 143 14.83 -6.42 -10.07
N PHE A 144 14.68 -7.41 -10.95
CA PHE A 144 15.31 -8.71 -10.77
C PHE A 144 16.74 -8.63 -11.34
N THR A 145 17.72 -8.51 -10.46
CA THR A 145 19.13 -8.21 -10.81
C THR A 145 19.93 -9.44 -11.26
N GLU A 146 19.39 -10.64 -11.11
CA GLU A 146 20.10 -11.86 -11.53
C GLU A 146 20.01 -12.03 -13.05
N GLN A 147 21.17 -11.98 -13.71
CA GLN A 147 21.31 -12.26 -15.13
C GLN A 147 21.21 -13.76 -15.40
N HIS A 148 20.29 -14.17 -16.28
CA HIS A 148 20.21 -15.56 -16.74
C HIS A 148 20.96 -15.74 -18.05
N HIS A 149 21.81 -16.76 -18.09
CA HIS A 149 22.49 -17.21 -19.30
C HIS A 149 21.76 -18.40 -19.94
N LEU A 150 20.44 -18.52 -19.72
CA LEU A 150 19.59 -19.61 -20.22
C LEU A 150 19.86 -19.97 -21.68
N LEU A 151 19.95 -18.98 -22.57
CA LEU A 151 20.19 -19.23 -24.00
C LEU A 151 21.54 -19.95 -24.21
N ARG A 152 22.59 -19.50 -23.53
CA ARG A 152 23.92 -20.11 -23.60
C ARG A 152 23.89 -21.52 -23.03
N THR A 153 23.20 -21.71 -21.90
CA THR A 153 23.09 -23.01 -21.24
C THR A 153 22.32 -24.02 -22.10
N VAL A 154 21.22 -23.60 -22.74
CA VAL A 154 20.45 -24.43 -23.68
C VAL A 154 21.27 -24.81 -24.91
N VAL A 155 22.03 -23.87 -25.49
CA VAL A 155 22.94 -24.15 -26.62
C VAL A 155 24.01 -25.15 -26.19
N GLY A 156 24.61 -24.97 -25.00
CA GLY A 156 25.60 -25.90 -24.45
C GLY A 156 25.05 -27.30 -24.21
N LEU A 157 23.82 -27.41 -23.69
CA LEU A 157 23.14 -28.70 -23.47
C LEU A 157 22.80 -29.38 -24.80
N THR A 158 22.36 -28.61 -25.80
CA THR A 158 22.06 -29.12 -27.15
C THR A 158 23.33 -29.65 -27.82
N LEU A 159 24.44 -28.93 -27.72
CA LEU A 159 25.76 -29.36 -28.22
C LEU A 159 26.23 -30.63 -27.49
N ALA A 160 26.11 -30.68 -26.16
CA ALA A 160 26.47 -31.85 -25.36
C ALA A 160 25.68 -33.09 -25.77
N THR A 161 24.37 -32.91 -26.00
CA THR A 161 23.47 -33.97 -26.47
C THR A 161 23.88 -34.44 -27.87
N GLY A 162 24.22 -33.52 -28.77
CA GLY A 162 24.73 -33.86 -30.11
C GLY A 162 26.01 -34.69 -30.07
N ILE A 163 26.96 -34.33 -29.21
CA ILE A 163 28.21 -35.09 -29.01
C ILE A 163 27.92 -36.48 -28.42
N ALA A 164 27.01 -36.58 -27.45
CA ALA A 164 26.62 -37.86 -26.85
C ALA A 164 25.96 -38.80 -27.88
N VAL A 165 25.04 -38.27 -28.70
CA VAL A 165 24.42 -39.03 -29.80
C VAL A 165 25.47 -39.45 -30.83
N GLY A 166 26.37 -38.55 -31.22
CA GLY A 166 27.46 -38.86 -32.15
C GLY A 166 28.38 -39.97 -31.64
N ASN A 167 28.72 -39.94 -30.35
CA ASN A 167 29.55 -40.97 -29.72
C ASN A 167 28.84 -42.35 -29.73
N TYR A 168 27.53 -42.39 -29.43
CA TYR A 168 26.75 -43.62 -29.52
C TYR A 168 26.76 -44.23 -30.94
N TYR A 169 26.53 -43.42 -31.97
CA TYR A 169 26.56 -43.89 -33.36
C TYR A 169 27.95 -44.39 -33.76
N LEU A 170 29.00 -43.69 -33.33
CA LEU A 170 30.39 -44.07 -33.61
C LEU A 170 30.75 -45.43 -32.98
N ILE A 171 30.33 -45.67 -31.73
CA ILE A 171 30.51 -46.96 -31.07
C ILE A 171 29.72 -48.07 -31.79
N ARG A 172 28.47 -47.80 -32.15
CA ARG A 172 27.60 -48.76 -32.85
C ARG A 172 28.19 -49.19 -34.19
N GLU A 173 28.60 -48.23 -35.01
CA GLU A 173 29.21 -48.48 -36.33
C GLU A 173 30.52 -49.28 -36.18
N SER A 174 31.31 -48.94 -35.16
CA SER A 174 32.59 -49.62 -34.92
C SER A 174 32.44 -51.08 -34.47
N LEU A 175 31.33 -51.44 -33.83
CA LEU A 175 31.05 -52.80 -33.35
C LEU A 175 30.31 -53.68 -34.38
N GLN A 176 29.79 -53.10 -35.46
CA GLN A 176 29.00 -53.81 -36.46
C GLN A 176 29.78 -54.91 -37.20
N GLY A 177 31.12 -54.81 -37.26
CA GLY A 177 31.97 -55.81 -37.90
C GLY A 177 32.10 -57.16 -37.17
N GLN A 178 31.74 -57.23 -35.88
CA GLN A 178 31.95 -58.43 -35.04
C GLN A 178 30.65 -59.01 -34.45
N PHE A 179 29.57 -58.23 -34.36
CA PHE A 179 28.30 -58.67 -33.77
C PHE A 179 27.13 -58.44 -34.74
N GLN A 180 26.27 -59.45 -34.91
CA GLN A 180 25.03 -59.32 -35.70
C GLN A 180 24.00 -58.39 -35.01
N GLU A 181 24.03 -58.28 -33.67
CA GLU A 181 23.19 -57.38 -32.88
C GLU A 181 24.02 -56.32 -32.12
N SER A 182 24.63 -55.38 -32.85
CA SER A 182 25.51 -54.36 -32.27
C SER A 182 24.80 -53.27 -31.45
N THR A 183 23.48 -53.13 -31.55
CA THR A 183 22.72 -52.00 -30.98
C THR A 183 22.68 -52.02 -29.45
N PHE A 184 22.40 -53.18 -28.83
CA PHE A 184 22.33 -53.29 -27.37
C PHE A 184 23.72 -53.29 -26.72
N ILE A 185 24.70 -53.90 -27.37
CA ILE A 185 26.10 -53.90 -26.91
C ILE A 185 26.64 -52.47 -26.96
N ALA A 186 26.43 -51.75 -28.06
CA ALA A 186 26.83 -50.35 -28.17
C ALA A 186 26.14 -49.46 -27.13
N LEU A 187 24.85 -49.69 -26.84
CA LEU A 187 24.13 -48.97 -25.81
C LEU A 187 24.70 -49.26 -24.41
N GLY A 188 25.00 -50.52 -24.10
CA GLY A 188 25.60 -50.92 -22.83
C GLY A 188 27.00 -50.32 -22.64
N VAL A 189 27.84 -50.37 -23.67
CA VAL A 189 29.18 -49.75 -23.66
C VAL A 189 29.09 -48.23 -23.56
N PHE A 190 28.15 -47.61 -24.27
CA PHE A 190 27.90 -46.17 -24.19
C PHE A 190 27.46 -45.76 -22.78
N LEU A 191 26.47 -46.44 -22.19
CA LEU A 191 26.01 -46.17 -20.83
C LEU A 191 27.11 -46.42 -19.78
N ALA A 192 27.92 -47.46 -19.94
CA ALA A 192 29.05 -47.75 -19.07
C ALA A 192 30.15 -46.69 -19.17
N GLY A 193 30.50 -46.24 -20.38
CA GLY A 193 31.47 -45.16 -20.57
C GLY A 193 30.95 -43.80 -20.09
N MET A 194 29.63 -43.58 -20.20
CA MET A 194 28.93 -42.41 -19.69
C MET A 194 28.63 -42.49 -18.19
N PHE A 195 28.94 -43.60 -17.50
CA PHE A 195 28.67 -43.78 -16.08
C PHE A 195 29.39 -42.74 -15.18
N ASN A 196 30.47 -42.14 -15.70
CA ASN A 196 31.13 -40.97 -15.12
C ASN A 196 30.16 -39.78 -14.87
N LEU A 197 29.00 -39.74 -15.54
CA LEU A 197 27.92 -38.77 -15.29
C LEU A 197 27.27 -38.92 -13.90
N PHE A 198 27.26 -40.14 -13.35
CA PHE A 198 26.65 -40.43 -12.05
C PHE A 198 27.66 -40.33 -10.89
N GLY A 199 28.93 -40.01 -11.21
CA GLY A 199 29.98 -39.69 -10.24
C GLY A 199 29.64 -38.42 -9.45
N ARG A 200 28.80 -38.62 -8.43
CA ARG A 200 28.35 -37.74 -7.35
C ARG A 200 28.08 -36.27 -7.68
N ILE A 201 26.78 -35.98 -7.65
CA ILE A 201 26.12 -34.72 -7.25
C ILE A 201 26.46 -34.36 -5.78
N SER A 202 27.73 -34.37 -5.38
CA SER A 202 28.16 -33.95 -4.03
C SER A 202 29.01 -32.69 -4.14
N PHE A 203 28.39 -31.62 -4.66
CA PHE A 203 29.00 -30.29 -4.70
C PHE A 203 28.45 -29.35 -3.61
N LEU A 204 27.57 -29.83 -2.73
CA LEU A 204 27.05 -29.09 -1.58
C LEU A 204 26.98 -30.05 -0.38
N HIS A 205 27.96 -29.97 0.50
CA HIS A 205 28.13 -30.73 1.75
C HIS A 205 28.65 -32.17 1.64
N ASP A 206 29.91 -32.34 1.26
CA ASP A 206 30.73 -33.32 1.97
C ASP A 206 32.22 -32.94 1.94
N GLU A 207 32.72 -32.39 3.05
CA GLU A 207 34.15 -32.15 3.30
C GLU A 207 34.90 -33.42 3.73
N SER A 208 34.31 -34.62 3.64
CA SER A 208 34.96 -35.81 4.17
C SER A 208 35.76 -36.59 3.12
N LYS A 209 37.09 -36.36 3.11
CA LYS A 209 38.18 -37.35 2.95
C LYS A 209 37.95 -38.63 2.12
N GLU A 210 37.26 -38.59 0.97
CA GLU A 210 37.28 -39.73 0.05
C GLU A 210 38.56 -39.72 -0.79
N SER A 211 39.32 -40.83 -0.71
CA SER A 211 40.62 -41.05 -1.35
C SER A 211 40.60 -40.66 -2.83
N THR A 212 41.43 -39.68 -3.20
CA THR A 212 41.66 -39.17 -4.56
C THR A 212 41.82 -40.28 -5.60
N TRP A 213 42.36 -41.43 -5.19
CA TRP A 213 42.57 -42.60 -6.06
C TRP A 213 41.28 -43.33 -6.43
N LYS A 214 40.31 -43.48 -5.52
CA LYS A 214 39.02 -44.10 -5.83
C LYS A 214 38.25 -43.25 -6.83
N ARG A 215 38.26 -41.92 -6.62
CA ARG A 215 37.66 -40.95 -7.54
C ARG A 215 38.35 -40.92 -8.90
N LEU A 216 39.68 -40.99 -8.97
CA LEU A 216 40.42 -41.10 -10.24
C LEU A 216 40.05 -42.39 -10.99
N LEU A 217 39.91 -43.50 -10.27
CA LEU A 217 39.54 -44.79 -10.86
C LEU A 217 38.08 -44.80 -11.34
N GLU A 218 37.18 -44.11 -10.64
CA GLU A 218 35.78 -43.95 -11.04
C GLU A 218 35.64 -43.00 -12.24
N GLU A 219 36.35 -41.86 -12.22
CA GLU A 219 36.29 -40.85 -13.28
C GLU A 219 36.98 -41.29 -14.58
N VAL A 220 38.09 -42.03 -14.49
CA VAL A 220 38.93 -42.39 -15.66
C VAL A 220 38.81 -43.87 -16.01
N GLY A 221 38.66 -44.74 -15.01
CA GLY A 221 38.67 -46.19 -15.21
C GLY A 221 37.47 -46.72 -16.00
N MET A 222 36.27 -46.19 -15.77
CA MET A 222 35.07 -46.61 -16.51
C MET A 222 35.09 -46.17 -17.99
N PRO A 223 35.40 -44.90 -18.33
CA PRO A 223 35.65 -44.48 -19.71
C PRO A 223 36.76 -45.28 -20.40
N LEU A 224 37.85 -45.59 -19.68
CA LEU A 224 38.98 -46.36 -20.19
C LEU A 224 38.61 -47.82 -20.47
N ALA A 225 37.85 -48.45 -19.57
CA ALA A 225 37.40 -49.83 -19.77
C ALA A 225 36.43 -49.94 -20.96
N ALA A 226 35.51 -48.97 -21.09
CA ALA A 226 34.57 -48.91 -22.20
C ALA A 226 35.28 -48.65 -23.54
N SER A 227 36.22 -47.71 -23.60
CA SER A 227 36.99 -47.45 -24.83
C SER A 227 37.91 -48.62 -25.17
N PHE A 228 38.52 -49.27 -24.18
CA PHE A 228 39.38 -50.44 -24.37
C PHE A 228 38.59 -51.65 -24.87
N PHE A 229 37.37 -51.84 -24.39
CA PHE A 229 36.47 -52.87 -24.91
C PHE A 229 36.21 -52.68 -26.40
N VAL A 230 35.89 -51.45 -26.82
CA VAL A 230 35.69 -51.12 -28.25
C VAL A 230 36.97 -51.33 -29.05
N PHE A 231 38.12 -50.92 -28.52
CA PHE A 231 39.43 -51.14 -29.14
C PHE A 231 39.73 -52.63 -29.38
N ALA A 232 39.51 -53.49 -28.38
CA ALA A 232 39.77 -54.92 -28.48
C ALA A 232 38.97 -55.57 -29.62
N GLN A 233 37.72 -55.12 -29.84
CA GLN A 233 36.86 -55.64 -30.91
C GLN A 233 37.27 -55.13 -32.30
N ILE A 234 37.75 -53.89 -32.40
CA ILE A 234 38.16 -53.28 -33.67
C ILE A 234 39.56 -53.74 -34.10
N TYR A 235 40.45 -54.02 -33.15
CA TYR A 235 41.85 -54.36 -33.42
C TYR A 235 42.01 -55.56 -34.36
N ALA A 236 41.09 -56.52 -34.31
CA ALA A 236 41.10 -57.69 -35.19
C ALA A 236 40.64 -57.39 -36.63
N SER A 237 39.94 -56.28 -36.87
CA SER A 237 39.25 -55.99 -38.14
C SER A 237 39.80 -54.79 -38.91
N LYS A 238 40.49 -53.85 -38.24
CA LYS A 238 41.00 -52.62 -38.86
C LYS A 238 42.52 -52.46 -38.68
N PRO A 239 43.18 -51.65 -39.53
CA PRO A 239 44.60 -51.35 -39.39
C PRO A 239 44.94 -50.83 -37.98
N PRO A 240 46.09 -51.22 -37.39
CA PRO A 240 46.45 -50.87 -36.01
C PRO A 240 46.37 -49.36 -35.71
N LEU A 241 46.76 -48.53 -36.68
CA LEU A 241 46.72 -47.07 -36.56
C LEU A 241 45.30 -46.54 -36.39
N GLN A 242 44.32 -47.09 -37.12
CA GLN A 242 42.92 -46.67 -37.03
C GLN A 242 42.30 -47.13 -35.70
N ALA A 243 42.65 -48.32 -35.22
CA ALA A 243 42.18 -48.83 -33.94
C ALA A 243 42.67 -47.95 -32.78
N TRP A 244 43.96 -47.59 -32.77
CA TRP A 244 44.52 -46.68 -31.76
C TRP A 244 43.91 -45.28 -31.82
N ALA A 245 43.69 -44.74 -33.02
CA ALA A 245 43.02 -43.45 -33.20
C ALA A 245 41.58 -43.46 -32.65
N LEU A 246 40.79 -44.51 -32.96
CA LEU A 246 39.43 -44.68 -32.45
C LEU A 246 39.40 -44.87 -30.94
N PHE A 247 40.33 -45.65 -30.38
CA PHE A 247 40.47 -45.82 -28.93
C PHE A 247 40.67 -44.48 -28.23
N ALA A 248 41.67 -43.71 -28.66
CA ALA A 248 41.98 -42.41 -28.08
C ALA A 248 40.78 -41.46 -28.22
N PHE A 249 40.15 -41.43 -29.40
CA PHE A 249 39.02 -40.55 -29.67
C PHE A 249 37.79 -40.88 -28.81
N ILE A 250 37.38 -42.15 -28.72
CA ILE A 250 36.25 -42.60 -27.89
C ILE A 250 36.53 -42.35 -26.41
N PHE A 251 37.76 -42.61 -25.96
CA PHE A 251 38.17 -42.34 -24.59
C PHE A 251 38.03 -40.85 -24.22
N PHE A 252 38.55 -39.95 -25.06
CA PHE A 252 38.39 -38.51 -24.84
C PHE A 252 36.92 -38.08 -24.93
N LEU A 253 36.14 -38.64 -25.86
CA LEU A 253 34.70 -38.35 -25.95
C LEU A 253 33.95 -38.72 -24.68
N PHE A 254 34.22 -39.88 -24.07
CA PHE A 254 33.59 -40.25 -22.81
C PHE A 254 33.99 -39.31 -21.67
N MET A 255 35.27 -38.94 -21.58
CA MET A 255 35.75 -38.00 -20.57
C MET A 255 35.11 -36.61 -20.71
N PHE A 256 35.00 -36.08 -21.93
CA PHE A 256 34.48 -34.73 -22.18
C PHE A 256 32.95 -34.68 -22.16
N SER A 257 32.27 -35.63 -22.82
CA SER A 257 30.80 -35.63 -22.96
C SER A 257 30.11 -35.73 -21.61
N GLY A 258 30.61 -36.58 -20.70
CA GLY A 258 30.05 -36.71 -19.36
C GLY A 258 30.11 -35.41 -18.56
N LYS A 259 31.31 -34.82 -18.45
CA LYS A 259 31.52 -33.58 -17.67
C LYS A 259 30.75 -32.39 -18.24
N LEU A 260 30.73 -32.27 -19.57
CA LEU A 260 30.08 -31.16 -20.26
C LEU A 260 28.55 -31.25 -20.17
N PHE A 261 27.98 -32.46 -20.26
CA PHE A 261 26.53 -32.66 -20.13
C PHE A 261 26.04 -32.40 -18.71
N LEU A 262 26.69 -32.96 -17.68
CA LEU A 262 26.27 -32.76 -16.29
C LEU A 262 26.47 -31.31 -15.82
N GLY A 263 27.60 -30.70 -16.20
CA GLY A 263 27.87 -29.30 -15.86
C GLY A 263 26.80 -28.35 -16.43
N ASN A 264 26.43 -28.53 -17.71
CA ASN A 264 25.37 -27.74 -18.32
C ASN A 264 23.98 -28.05 -17.77
N LEU A 265 23.72 -29.29 -17.33
CA LEU A 265 22.42 -29.66 -16.76
C LEU A 265 22.19 -29.03 -15.37
N THR A 266 23.23 -28.98 -14.53
CA THR A 266 23.14 -28.32 -13.21
C THR A 266 22.90 -26.82 -13.38
N ILE A 267 23.68 -26.16 -14.24
CA ILE A 267 23.49 -24.74 -14.57
C ILE A 267 22.09 -24.50 -15.15
N PHE A 268 21.59 -25.42 -15.99
CA PHE A 268 20.25 -25.31 -16.56
C PHE A 268 19.17 -25.38 -15.49
N LYS A 269 19.30 -26.29 -14.51
CA LYS A 269 18.36 -26.39 -13.39
C LYS A 269 18.32 -25.10 -12.57
N ASP A 270 19.50 -24.54 -12.28
CA ASP A 270 19.61 -23.30 -11.51
C ASP A 270 19.02 -22.13 -12.32
N ASP A 271 19.43 -21.94 -13.57
CA ASP A 271 18.89 -20.93 -14.47
C ASP A 271 17.36 -21.05 -14.66
N PHE A 272 16.83 -22.28 -14.76
CA PHE A 272 15.40 -22.55 -14.91
C PHE A 272 14.61 -22.18 -13.64
N SER A 273 15.15 -22.55 -12.47
CA SER A 273 14.58 -22.16 -11.18
C SER A 273 14.48 -20.64 -11.06
N ILE A 274 15.54 -19.93 -11.46
CA ILE A 274 15.52 -18.48 -11.37
C ILE A 274 14.57 -17.87 -12.40
N PHE A 275 14.54 -18.37 -13.64
CA PHE A 275 13.57 -17.92 -14.64
C PHE A 275 12.12 -18.13 -14.18
N GLN A 276 11.83 -19.24 -13.52
CA GLN A 276 10.52 -19.51 -12.94
C GLN A 276 10.17 -18.47 -11.87
N LYS A 277 11.09 -18.17 -10.95
CA LYS A 277 10.91 -17.13 -9.93
C LYS A 277 10.67 -15.75 -10.56
N ARG A 278 11.45 -15.39 -11.58
CA ARG A 278 11.27 -14.13 -12.32
C ARG A 278 9.90 -14.02 -12.97
N ASN A 279 9.42 -15.10 -13.60
CA ASN A 279 8.10 -15.13 -14.22
C ASN A 279 6.98 -15.07 -13.19
N GLN A 280 7.15 -15.71 -12.03
CA GLN A 280 6.21 -15.59 -10.91
C GLN A 280 6.15 -14.15 -10.39
N LEU A 281 7.31 -13.51 -10.15
CA LEU A 281 7.36 -12.11 -9.75
C LEU A 281 6.69 -11.18 -10.76
N TYR A 282 6.88 -11.40 -12.06
CA TYR A 282 6.20 -10.60 -13.08
C TYR A 282 4.68 -10.75 -13.03
N LYS A 283 4.18 -11.98 -12.88
CA LYS A 283 2.74 -12.25 -12.71
C LYS A 283 2.19 -11.64 -11.42
N ASP A 284 2.94 -11.77 -10.32
CA ASP A 284 2.55 -11.23 -9.02
C ASP A 284 2.54 -9.70 -9.06
N LYS A 285 3.49 -9.05 -9.75
CA LYS A 285 3.46 -7.61 -9.98
C LYS A 285 2.20 -7.18 -10.72
N ILE A 286 1.89 -7.81 -11.86
CA ILE A 286 0.69 -7.44 -12.64
C ILE A 286 -0.57 -7.63 -11.81
N LYS A 287 -0.71 -8.79 -11.15
CA LYS A 287 -1.91 -9.12 -10.41
C LYS A 287 -2.09 -8.22 -9.18
N LYS A 288 -1.05 -8.06 -8.36
CA LYS A 288 -1.11 -7.23 -7.15
C LYS A 288 -1.27 -5.76 -7.47
N VAL A 289 -0.60 -5.25 -8.50
CA VAL A 289 -0.78 -3.85 -8.93
C VAL A 289 -2.21 -3.62 -9.40
N ALA A 290 -2.81 -4.54 -10.17
CA ALA A 290 -4.21 -4.42 -10.57
C ALA A 290 -5.19 -4.49 -9.39
N GLU A 291 -4.93 -5.36 -8.41
CA GLU A 291 -5.72 -5.44 -7.17
C GLU A 291 -5.62 -4.13 -6.36
N TRP A 292 -4.41 -3.62 -6.18
CA TRP A 292 -4.14 -2.36 -5.47
C TRP A 292 -4.69 -1.13 -6.18
N GLU A 293 -4.64 -1.08 -7.51
CA GLU A 293 -5.27 -0.02 -8.30
C GLU A 293 -6.80 -0.03 -8.13
N ALA A 294 -7.42 -1.21 -8.09
CA ALA A 294 -8.85 -1.32 -7.80
C ALA A 294 -9.21 -0.84 -6.39
N ASP A 295 -8.36 -1.15 -5.40
CA ASP A 295 -8.54 -0.67 -4.02
C ASP A 295 -8.36 0.86 -3.92
N ILE A 296 -7.39 1.43 -4.65
CA ILE A 296 -7.21 2.88 -4.75
C ILE A 296 -8.47 3.54 -5.33
N GLU A 297 -9.02 3.02 -6.42
CA GLU A 297 -10.22 3.59 -7.04
C GLU A 297 -11.43 3.49 -6.11
N LYS A 298 -11.56 2.39 -5.36
CA LYS A 298 -12.59 2.25 -4.33
C LYS A 298 -12.44 3.31 -3.24
N HIS A 299 -11.24 3.51 -2.70
CA HIS A 299 -11.00 4.52 -1.68
C HIS A 299 -11.20 5.95 -2.20
N LYS A 300 -10.82 6.23 -3.44
CA LYS A 300 -11.09 7.52 -4.09
C LYS A 300 -12.59 7.78 -4.25
N ALA A 301 -13.37 6.78 -4.63
CA ALA A 301 -14.82 6.89 -4.71
C ALA A 301 -15.46 7.14 -3.32
N GLU A 302 -14.95 6.49 -2.27
CA GLU A 302 -15.36 6.74 -0.89
C GLU A 302 -15.03 8.17 -0.44
N ILE A 303 -13.82 8.67 -0.73
CA ILE A 303 -13.41 10.06 -0.45
C ILE A 303 -14.35 11.04 -1.13
N GLU A 304 -14.66 10.82 -2.41
CA GLU A 304 -15.54 11.72 -3.16
C GLU A 304 -16.95 11.75 -2.57
N LYS A 305 -17.46 10.60 -2.12
CA LYS A 305 -18.74 10.53 -1.41
C LYS A 305 -18.73 11.36 -0.12
N TYR A 306 -17.65 11.33 0.66
CA TYR A 306 -17.52 12.15 1.87
C TYR A 306 -17.39 13.64 1.54
N ARG A 307 -16.66 14.00 0.48
CA ARG A 307 -16.57 15.38 -0.01
C ARG A 307 -17.91 15.92 -0.47
N GLN A 308 -18.71 15.13 -1.18
CA GLN A 308 -20.07 15.49 -1.57
C GLN A 308 -20.95 15.74 -0.35
N LYS A 309 -20.98 14.83 0.63
CA LYS A 309 -21.73 15.04 1.88
C LYS A 309 -21.32 16.34 2.60
N LYS A 310 -20.02 16.60 2.69
CA LYS A 310 -19.49 17.84 3.26
C LYS A 310 -19.99 19.07 2.48
N GLN A 311 -19.98 18.99 1.15
CA GLN A 311 -20.45 20.04 0.27
C GLN A 311 -21.96 20.29 0.41
N ASP A 312 -22.76 19.27 0.73
CA ASP A 312 -24.20 19.40 0.94
C ASP A 312 -24.54 20.10 2.27
N ILE A 313 -23.72 19.89 3.31
CA ILE A 313 -23.92 20.49 4.65
C ILE A 313 -23.44 21.95 4.71
N LEU A 314 -22.36 22.27 3.98
CA LEU A 314 -21.68 23.56 4.07
C LEU A 314 -22.57 24.79 3.80
N PRO A 315 -23.49 24.78 2.80
CA PRO A 315 -24.40 25.89 2.55
C PRO A 315 -25.32 26.16 3.74
N GLU A 316 -25.88 25.10 4.34
CA GLU A 316 -26.80 25.22 5.46
C GLU A 316 -26.07 25.69 6.72
N LEU A 317 -24.88 25.14 7.00
CA LEU A 317 -24.02 25.63 8.07
C LEU A 317 -23.71 27.12 7.91
N THR A 318 -23.34 27.55 6.70
CA THR A 318 -23.00 28.94 6.41
C THR A 318 -24.21 29.86 6.61
N ARG A 319 -25.38 29.42 6.17
CA ARG A 319 -26.65 30.13 6.34
C ARG A 319 -27.00 30.30 7.82
N LEU A 320 -26.99 29.21 8.59
CA LEU A 320 -27.30 29.22 10.02
C LEU A 320 -26.28 30.05 10.81
N SER A 321 -24.99 29.91 10.51
CA SER A 321 -23.91 30.70 11.12
C SER A 321 -24.08 32.19 10.86
N THR A 322 -24.46 32.59 9.64
CA THR A 322 -24.71 34.00 9.28
C THR A 322 -25.91 34.56 10.05
N ILE A 323 -27.01 33.79 10.18
CA ILE A 323 -28.19 34.21 10.94
C ILE A 323 -27.82 34.38 12.42
N ASN A 324 -27.11 33.40 12.97
CA ASN A 324 -26.68 33.42 14.36
C ASN A 324 -25.75 34.60 14.66
N LEU A 325 -24.81 34.88 13.75
CA LEU A 325 -23.92 36.04 13.84
C LEU A 325 -24.71 37.36 13.81
N LYS A 326 -25.72 37.48 12.94
CA LYS A 326 -26.60 38.66 12.91
C LYS A 326 -27.35 38.86 14.23
N LEU A 327 -27.91 37.79 14.80
CA LEU A 327 -28.61 37.84 16.09
C LEU A 327 -27.66 38.22 17.24
N LYS A 328 -26.44 37.67 17.27
CA LYS A 328 -25.41 38.05 18.24
C LYS A 328 -24.96 39.50 18.08
N ALA A 329 -24.81 39.98 16.84
CA ALA A 329 -24.49 41.39 16.57
C ALA A 329 -25.64 42.32 17.00
N GLN A 330 -26.90 41.93 16.77
CA GLN A 330 -28.08 42.68 17.22
C GLN A 330 -28.14 42.74 18.75
N ARG A 331 -27.91 41.62 19.44
CA ARG A 331 -27.78 41.58 20.90
C ARG A 331 -26.75 42.59 21.40
N ASP A 332 -25.55 42.56 20.82
CA ASP A 332 -24.44 43.41 21.26
C ASP A 332 -24.70 44.89 20.97
N MET A 333 -25.35 45.19 19.85
CA MET A 333 -25.83 46.54 19.53
C MET A 333 -26.82 47.04 20.60
N LEU A 334 -27.85 46.26 20.92
CA LEU A 334 -28.86 46.66 21.91
C LEU A 334 -28.25 46.86 23.30
N ILE A 335 -27.34 45.97 23.72
CA ILE A 335 -26.60 46.13 24.97
C ILE A 335 -25.81 47.44 24.95
N LYS A 336 -25.11 47.75 23.86
CA LYS A 336 -24.30 48.98 23.76
C LYS A 336 -25.15 50.25 23.76
N VAL A 337 -26.30 50.24 23.09
CA VAL A 337 -27.26 51.35 23.12
C VAL A 337 -27.71 51.58 24.55
N PHE A 338 -28.19 50.55 25.24
CA PHE A 338 -28.62 50.63 26.64
C PHE A 338 -27.51 51.14 27.56
N GLU A 339 -26.31 50.55 27.50
CA GLU A 339 -25.16 50.96 28.31
C GLU A 339 -24.78 52.44 28.08
N SER A 340 -24.81 52.89 26.81
CA SER A 340 -24.43 54.26 26.45
C SER A 340 -25.38 55.30 27.04
N GLU A 341 -26.69 55.06 26.96
CA GLU A 341 -27.71 55.97 27.50
C GLU A 341 -27.73 55.90 29.04
N TYR A 342 -27.56 54.71 29.61
CA TYR A 342 -27.40 54.52 31.06
C TYR A 342 -26.24 55.35 31.62
N HIS A 343 -25.05 55.24 31.04
CA HIS A 343 -23.88 56.00 31.51
C HIS A 343 -24.03 57.50 31.29
N LEU A 344 -24.68 57.91 30.20
CA LEU A 344 -24.98 59.32 29.96
C LEU A 344 -25.91 59.87 31.06
N ALA A 345 -27.02 59.17 31.32
CA ALA A 345 -27.97 59.54 32.36
C ALA A 345 -27.36 59.53 33.77
N GLN A 346 -26.52 58.54 34.08
CA GLN A 346 -25.77 58.49 35.34
C GLN A 346 -24.84 59.70 35.51
N ASN A 347 -24.15 60.11 34.44
CA ASN A 347 -23.30 61.30 34.45
C ASN A 347 -24.09 62.60 34.63
N TYR A 348 -25.31 62.68 34.07
CA TYR A 348 -26.22 63.81 34.29
C TYR A 348 -26.81 63.84 35.70
N ARG A 349 -27.20 62.68 36.25
CA ARG A 349 -27.65 62.55 37.64
C ARG A 349 -26.65 63.16 38.62
N ASN A 350 -25.36 62.89 38.44
CA ASN A 350 -24.30 63.44 39.27
C ASN A 350 -24.20 64.98 39.23
N LYS A 351 -24.85 65.63 38.26
CA LYS A 351 -24.88 67.09 38.06
C LYS A 351 -26.24 67.73 38.36
N LEU A 352 -27.29 66.94 38.59
CA LEU A 352 -28.67 67.40 38.82
C LEU A 352 -29.02 67.37 40.31
N ASN A 353 -29.91 68.26 40.75
CA ASN A 353 -30.42 68.25 42.13
C ASN A 353 -31.51 67.18 42.30
N ASN A 354 -31.63 66.56 43.49
CA ASN A 354 -32.55 65.45 43.73
C ASN A 354 -34.02 65.77 43.38
N ASN A 355 -34.45 67.02 43.57
CA ASN A 355 -35.81 67.44 43.21
C ASN A 355 -36.03 67.44 41.68
N GLN A 356 -35.00 67.74 40.89
CA GLN A 356 -35.09 67.72 39.42
C GLN A 356 -35.10 66.30 38.88
N VAL A 357 -34.35 65.39 39.51
CA VAL A 357 -34.36 63.95 39.18
C VAL A 357 -35.75 63.35 39.42
N LYS A 358 -36.41 63.70 40.53
CA LYS A 358 -37.78 63.27 40.84
C LYS A 358 -38.81 63.79 39.84
N THR A 359 -38.73 65.06 39.43
CA THR A 359 -39.62 65.62 38.40
C THR A 359 -39.45 64.91 37.04
N ILE A 360 -38.22 64.54 36.67
CA ILE A 360 -37.94 63.85 35.38
C ILE A 360 -38.42 62.39 35.40
N LEU A 361 -38.32 61.71 36.55
CA LEU A 361 -38.82 60.34 36.72
C LEU A 361 -40.34 60.26 36.90
N GLY A 362 -41.05 61.40 36.94
CA GLY A 362 -42.50 61.46 37.15
C GLY A 362 -42.91 61.16 38.60
N GLU A 363 -41.99 61.25 39.56
CA GLU A 363 -42.26 61.12 40.99
C GLU A 363 -42.66 62.49 41.57
N GLU A 364 -43.82 63.03 41.17
CA GLU A 364 -44.44 64.15 41.91
C GLU A 364 -45.15 63.60 43.16
N GLU A 365 -44.88 64.21 44.32
CA GLU A 365 -45.45 63.83 45.61
C GLU A 365 -46.99 63.80 45.56
N LEU A 366 -47.58 62.65 45.90
CA LEU A 366 -48.98 62.53 46.31
C LEU A 366 -49.14 62.96 47.77
#